data_AF-A0A0C2GEE1-F1
#
_entry.id   AF-A0A0C2GEE1-F1
#
_cell.length_a   1.000
_cell.length_b   1.000
_cell.length_c   1.000
_cell.angle_alpha   90.00
_cell.angle_beta   90.00
_cell.angle_gamma   90.00
#
_symmetry.space_group_name_H-M   'P 1'
#
loop_
_entity.id
_entity.type
_entity.pdbx_description
1 polymer ?
#
loop_
_entity_poly.entity_id
_entity_poly.type
_entity_poly.pdbx_seq_one_letter_code
_entity_poly.pdbx_strand_id
1 'polypeptide(L)'
;MDEVASAIHIEPLLDAVKELNERFAHMSMMMETKFEAVHRMGAKLHANDRVMETLLERSTRRSNCAFCAYEDNKDMHVTSRCCRYPDPVSRAIQASTRQLCEKCLQPKHLEECGISCQICGRAHNVLLCPSRGGNNSFKRRKN
;
A
#
# COMPACT_ATOMS: atom_id res chain seq x y z
N MET A 1 -5.92 -22.13 79.13
CA MET A 1 -5.12 -21.12 78.41
C MET A 1 -6.11 -20.16 77.76
N ASP A 2 -5.83 -18.88 77.92
CA ASP A 2 -6.78 -17.77 77.90
C ASP A 2 -7.23 -17.42 76.46
N GLU A 3 -8.54 -17.39 76.20
CA GLU A 3 -9.11 -16.94 74.91
C GLU A 3 -8.66 -15.51 74.58
N VAL A 4 -8.43 -14.71 75.61
CA VAL A 4 -7.93 -13.33 75.53
C VAL A 4 -6.50 -13.28 74.97
N ALA A 5 -5.63 -14.23 75.32
CA ALA A 5 -4.26 -14.29 74.80
C ALA A 5 -4.21 -14.74 73.32
N SER A 6 -5.19 -15.54 72.89
CA SER A 6 -5.31 -15.95 71.48
C SER A 6 -5.87 -14.83 70.60
N ALA A 7 -6.83 -14.05 71.11
CA ALA A 7 -7.40 -12.91 70.40
C ALA A 7 -6.37 -11.81 70.08
N ILE A 8 -5.46 -11.52 71.03
CA ILE A 8 -4.37 -10.52 70.89
C ILE A 8 -3.42 -10.83 69.72
N HIS A 9 -3.28 -12.10 69.33
CA HIS A 9 -2.40 -12.50 68.23
C HIS A 9 -3.12 -12.71 66.90
N ILE A 10 -4.43 -12.94 66.91
CA ILE A 10 -5.21 -13.26 65.70
C ILE A 10 -5.74 -12.00 65.00
N GLU A 11 -6.16 -10.96 65.76
CA GLU A 11 -6.64 -9.70 65.18
C GLU A 11 -5.62 -9.00 64.27
N PRO A 12 -4.34 -8.81 64.67
CA PRO A 12 -3.35 -8.17 63.81
C PRO A 12 -3.09 -8.94 62.51
N LEU A 13 -3.20 -10.27 62.55
CA LEU A 13 -3.08 -11.11 61.35
C LEU A 13 -4.28 -10.93 60.41
N LEU A 14 -5.49 -10.85 60.97
CA LEU A 14 -6.69 -10.60 60.18
C LEU A 14 -6.63 -9.23 59.49
N ASP A 15 -6.15 -8.21 60.18
CA ASP A 15 -6.02 -6.87 59.60
C ASP A 15 -4.93 -6.81 58.52
N ALA A 16 -3.80 -7.49 58.73
CA ALA A 16 -2.76 -7.61 57.70
C ALA A 16 -3.26 -8.35 56.44
N VAL A 17 -4.10 -9.39 56.61
CA VAL A 17 -4.71 -10.11 55.49
C VAL A 17 -5.71 -9.24 54.73
N LYS A 18 -6.53 -8.44 55.43
CA LYS A 18 -7.44 -7.47 54.80
C LYS A 18 -6.67 -6.43 53.99
N GLU A 19 -5.63 -5.83 54.59
CA GLU A 19 -4.80 -4.83 53.92
C GLU A 19 -4.12 -5.43 52.67
N LEU A 20 -3.60 -6.65 52.77
CA LEU A 20 -3.03 -7.34 51.61
C LEU A 20 -4.06 -7.58 50.51
N ASN A 21 -5.29 -7.97 50.87
CA ASN A 21 -6.38 -8.17 49.92
C ASN A 21 -6.79 -6.86 49.22
N GLU A 22 -6.86 -5.75 49.96
CA GLU A 22 -7.12 -4.42 49.39
C GLU A 22 -6.02 -3.99 48.42
N ARG A 23 -4.74 -4.19 48.80
CA ARG A 23 -3.60 -3.92 47.92
C ARG A 23 -3.62 -4.79 46.66
N PHE A 24 -4.01 -6.06 46.78
CA PHE A 24 -4.16 -6.96 45.64
C PHE A 24 -5.28 -6.52 44.70
N ALA A 25 -6.45 -6.17 45.24
CA ALA A 25 -7.58 -5.65 44.46
C ALA A 25 -7.20 -4.37 43.70
N HIS A 26 -6.52 -3.44 44.38
CA HIS A 26 -6.01 -2.22 43.75
C HIS A 26 -5.00 -2.54 42.63
N MET A 27 -4.06 -3.46 42.87
CA MET A 27 -3.10 -3.89 41.86
C MET A 27 -3.78 -4.54 40.65
N SER A 28 -4.81 -5.36 40.85
CA SER A 28 -5.59 -5.98 39.77
C SER A 28 -6.26 -4.92 38.89
N MET A 29 -6.93 -3.95 39.51
CA MET A 29 -7.58 -2.84 38.79
C MET A 29 -6.56 -2.00 38.00
N MET A 30 -5.41 -1.68 38.62
CA MET A 30 -4.33 -0.97 37.93
C MET A 30 -3.79 -1.78 36.75
N MET A 31 -3.67 -3.10 36.89
CA MET A 31 -3.19 -3.97 35.83
C MET A 31 -4.18 -4.05 34.66
N GLU A 32 -5.48 -4.16 34.91
CA GLU A 32 -6.52 -4.11 33.88
C GLU A 32 -6.46 -2.81 33.07
N THR A 33 -6.41 -1.65 33.74
CA THR A 33 -6.32 -0.35 33.04
C THR A 33 -5.06 -0.23 32.18
N LYS A 34 -3.93 -0.79 32.63
CA LYS A 34 -2.69 -0.83 31.86
C LYS A 34 -2.79 -1.78 30.67
N PHE A 35 -3.41 -2.95 30.83
CA PHE A 35 -3.65 -3.87 29.73
C PHE A 35 -4.52 -3.26 28.64
N GLU A 36 -5.60 -2.57 29.02
CA GLU A 36 -6.42 -1.85 28.04
C GLU A 36 -5.62 -0.75 27.33
N ALA A 37 -4.78 -0.01 28.06
CA ALA A 37 -3.94 1.01 27.46
C ALA A 37 -2.96 0.42 26.43
N VAL A 38 -2.33 -0.72 26.75
CA VAL A 38 -1.45 -1.45 25.82
C VAL A 38 -2.24 -1.95 24.62
N HIS A 39 -3.45 -2.48 24.80
CA HIS A 39 -4.30 -2.93 23.70
C HIS A 39 -4.67 -1.77 22.77
N ARG A 40 -5.07 -0.61 23.33
CA ARG A 40 -5.34 0.61 22.56
C ARG A 40 -4.09 1.10 21.81
N MET A 41 -2.91 1.00 22.42
CA MET A 41 -1.65 1.34 21.75
C MET A 41 -1.36 0.39 20.57
N GLY A 42 -1.56 -0.92 20.75
CA GLY A 42 -1.41 -1.90 19.67
C GLY A 42 -2.32 -1.59 18.47
N ALA A 43 -3.60 -1.27 18.74
CA ALA A 43 -4.53 -0.87 17.69
C ALA A 43 -4.08 0.40 16.94
N LYS A 44 -3.55 1.41 17.66
CA LYS A 44 -3.01 2.63 17.05
C LYS A 44 -1.76 2.36 16.22
N LEU A 45 -0.86 1.49 16.66
CA LEU A 45 0.33 1.10 15.89
C LEU A 45 -0.07 0.47 14.55
N HIS A 46 -0.99 -0.50 14.56
CA HIS A 46 -1.50 -1.09 13.32
C HIS A 46 -2.19 -0.09 12.39
N ALA A 47 -2.91 0.88 12.94
CA ALA A 47 -3.50 1.96 12.15
C ALA A 47 -2.40 2.83 11.50
N ASN A 48 -1.36 3.16 12.24
CA ASN A 48 -0.23 3.93 11.74
C ASN A 48 0.54 3.18 10.64
N ASP A 49 0.76 1.87 10.80
CA ASP A 49 1.42 1.05 9.78
C ASP A 49 0.67 1.11 8.44
N ARG A 50 -0.66 1.00 8.47
CA ARG A 50 -1.50 1.11 7.27
C ARG A 50 -1.42 2.50 6.62
N VAL A 51 -1.38 3.55 7.44
CA VAL A 51 -1.22 4.93 6.95
C VAL A 51 0.16 5.10 6.31
N MET A 52 1.22 4.58 6.93
CA MET A 52 2.57 4.65 6.39
C MET A 52 2.68 3.92 5.05
N GLU A 53 2.12 2.71 4.93
CA GLU A 53 2.11 1.96 3.67
C GLU A 53 1.43 2.76 2.56
N THR A 54 0.26 3.33 2.84
CA THR A 54 -0.49 4.16 1.89
C THR A 54 0.31 5.40 1.45
N LEU A 55 1.05 6.03 2.38
CA LEU A 55 1.89 7.19 2.07
C LEU A 55 3.10 6.79 1.21
N LEU A 56 3.70 5.63 1.45
CA LEU A 56 4.79 5.09 0.63
C LEU A 56 4.30 4.82 -0.80
N GLU A 57 3.16 4.17 -0.98
CA GLU A 57 2.58 3.91 -2.30
C GLU A 57 2.29 5.19 -3.10
N ARG A 58 1.79 6.23 -2.42
CA ARG A 58 1.46 7.53 -3.03
C ARG A 58 2.68 8.39 -3.32
N SER A 59 3.71 8.31 -2.48
CA SER A 59 4.94 9.10 -2.64
C SER A 59 5.93 8.46 -3.61
N THR A 60 5.73 7.19 -3.97
CA THR A 60 6.54 6.50 -4.98
C THR A 60 6.48 7.26 -6.30
N ARG A 61 7.64 7.76 -6.75
CA ARG A 61 7.75 8.53 -7.98
C ARG A 61 7.42 7.64 -9.18
N ARG A 62 6.42 8.04 -9.98
CA ARG A 62 6.02 7.34 -11.20
C ARG A 62 6.49 8.13 -12.41
N SER A 63 6.93 7.41 -13.44
CA SER A 63 7.24 8.00 -14.74
C SER A 63 5.95 8.43 -15.44
N ASN A 64 5.96 9.60 -16.09
CA ASN A 64 4.88 10.04 -17.00
C ASN A 64 4.71 9.13 -18.24
N CYS A 65 5.72 8.31 -18.52
CA CYS A 65 5.74 7.36 -19.61
C CYS A 65 5.66 5.94 -19.05
N ALA A 66 4.61 5.21 -19.43
CA ALA A 66 4.40 3.83 -19.00
C ALA A 66 5.51 2.87 -19.47
N PHE A 67 6.25 3.25 -20.53
CA PHE A 67 7.33 2.45 -21.08
C PHE A 67 8.71 2.72 -20.45
N CYS A 68 8.91 3.88 -19.83
CA CYS A 68 10.20 4.28 -19.25
C CYS A 68 10.18 4.16 -17.73
N ALA A 69 11.31 3.79 -17.11
CA ALA A 69 11.42 3.92 -15.66
C ALA A 69 11.46 5.42 -15.28
N TYR A 70 11.25 5.74 -14.00
CA TYR A 70 11.32 7.14 -13.55
C TYR A 70 12.68 7.77 -13.86
N GLU A 71 13.78 7.08 -13.54
CA GLU A 71 15.17 7.52 -13.82
C GLU A 71 15.48 7.70 -15.31
N ASP A 72 14.74 6.98 -16.15
CA ASP A 72 14.92 6.97 -17.60
C ASP A 72 14.15 8.09 -18.31
N ASN A 73 13.13 8.66 -17.66
CA ASN A 73 12.24 9.68 -18.21
C ASN A 73 12.68 11.09 -17.80
N LYS A 74 13.93 11.45 -18.11
CA LYS A 74 14.55 12.72 -17.71
C LYS A 74 13.89 13.95 -18.34
N ASP A 75 13.34 13.79 -19.53
CA ASP A 75 12.62 14.82 -20.30
C ASP A 75 11.11 14.85 -19.98
N MET A 76 10.64 14.03 -19.03
CA MET A 76 9.26 14.01 -18.53
C MET A 76 8.21 13.77 -19.62
N HIS A 77 8.57 13.06 -20.69
CA HIS A 77 7.67 12.77 -21.79
C HIS A 77 6.52 11.85 -21.36
N VAL A 78 5.38 12.02 -22.04
CA VAL A 78 4.22 11.11 -21.92
C VAL A 78 4.40 9.90 -22.82
N THR A 79 3.73 8.79 -22.49
CA THR A 79 3.84 7.48 -23.19
C THR A 79 3.70 7.58 -24.72
N SER A 80 2.80 8.44 -25.22
CA SER A 80 2.58 8.61 -26.66
C SER A 80 3.77 9.23 -27.41
N ARG A 81 4.62 9.99 -26.71
CA ARG A 81 5.83 10.66 -27.23
C ARG A 81 7.13 9.93 -26.93
N CYS A 82 7.07 8.74 -26.31
CA CYS A 82 8.26 7.97 -26.00
C CYS A 82 9.08 7.68 -27.27
N CYS A 83 10.31 8.17 -27.30
CA CYS A 83 11.24 8.01 -28.43
C CYS A 83 12.04 6.70 -28.36
N ARG A 84 12.18 6.09 -27.17
CA ARG A 84 12.89 4.82 -26.99
C ARG A 84 12.20 3.63 -27.67
N TYR A 85 10.87 3.68 -27.77
CA TYR A 85 10.05 2.65 -28.38
C TYR A 85 9.21 3.28 -29.49
N PRO A 86 9.80 3.52 -30.68
CA PRO A 86 9.16 4.29 -31.74
C PRO A 86 8.05 3.52 -32.46
N ASP A 87 8.25 2.21 -32.65
CA ASP A 87 7.33 1.36 -33.41
C ASP A 87 6.33 0.60 -32.52
N PRO A 88 5.20 0.14 -33.07
CA PRO A 88 4.17 -0.58 -32.30
C PRO A 88 4.65 -1.91 -31.69
N VAL A 89 5.58 -2.61 -32.33
CA VAL A 89 6.08 -3.91 -31.86
C VAL A 89 6.96 -3.72 -30.63
N SER A 90 7.91 -2.79 -30.67
CA SER A 90 8.75 -2.47 -29.51
C SER A 90 7.93 -1.96 -28.32
N ARG A 91 6.87 -1.19 -28.57
CA ARG A 91 5.92 -0.78 -27.51
C ARG A 91 5.17 -1.96 -26.89
N ALA A 92 4.76 -2.95 -27.69
CA ALA A 92 4.06 -4.13 -27.18
C ALA A 92 4.99 -5.01 -26.34
N ILE A 93 6.22 -5.25 -26.81
CA ILE A 93 7.25 -5.96 -26.05
C ILE A 93 7.52 -5.25 -24.72
N GLN A 94 7.63 -3.92 -24.76
CA GLN A 94 7.88 -3.15 -23.54
C GLN A 94 6.68 -3.14 -22.59
N ALA A 95 5.44 -3.10 -23.10
CA ALA A 95 4.24 -3.25 -22.28
C ALA A 95 4.24 -4.61 -21.55
N SER A 96 4.58 -5.69 -22.25
CA SER A 96 4.70 -7.03 -21.66
C SER A 96 5.82 -7.10 -20.61
N THR A 97 7.00 -6.56 -20.93
CA THR A 97 8.17 -6.51 -20.02
C THR A 97 7.85 -5.75 -18.73
N ARG A 98 7.05 -4.69 -18.82
CA ARG A 98 6.61 -3.87 -17.68
C ARG A 98 5.34 -4.39 -17.01
N GLN A 99 4.86 -5.57 -17.40
CA GLN A 99 3.64 -6.18 -16.89
C GLN A 99 2.45 -5.20 -16.95
N LEU A 100 2.26 -4.57 -18.10
CA LEU A 100 1.14 -3.69 -18.36
C LEU A 100 0.03 -4.43 -19.10
N CYS A 101 -1.20 -4.03 -18.88
CA CYS A 101 -2.33 -4.43 -19.71
C CYS A 101 -2.17 -3.83 -21.11
N GLU A 102 -2.17 -4.68 -22.14
CA GLU A 102 -2.00 -4.26 -23.52
C GLU A 102 -3.15 -3.39 -24.04
N LYS A 103 -4.30 -3.36 -23.35
CA LYS A 103 -5.46 -2.54 -23.75
C LYS A 103 -5.45 -1.14 -23.13
N CYS A 104 -5.17 -1.02 -21.83
CA CYS A 104 -5.20 0.27 -21.12
C CYS A 104 -3.83 0.85 -20.74
N LEU A 105 -2.74 0.08 -20.90
CA LEU A 105 -1.38 0.43 -20.46
C LEU A 105 -1.25 0.77 -18.96
N GLN A 106 -2.21 0.34 -18.14
CA GLN A 106 -2.10 0.31 -16.68
C GLN A 106 -1.41 -0.98 -16.23
N PRO A 107 -1.02 -1.12 -14.95
CA PRO A 107 -0.53 -2.39 -14.40
C PRO A 107 -1.47 -3.55 -14.77
N LYS A 108 -0.89 -4.70 -15.09
CA LYS A 108 -1.63 -5.89 -15.50
C LYS A 108 -2.65 -6.26 -14.42
N HIS A 109 -3.87 -6.51 -14.86
CA HIS A 109 -5.01 -6.81 -14.01
C HIS A 109 -5.71 -8.08 -14.52
N LEU A 110 -6.41 -8.77 -13.62
CA LEU A 110 -7.14 -10.01 -13.92
C LEU A 110 -8.50 -9.74 -14.58
N GLU A 111 -9.08 -8.57 -14.32
CA GLU A 111 -10.38 -8.17 -14.85
C GLU A 111 -10.35 -7.97 -16.36
N GLU A 112 -11.48 -8.19 -17.03
CA GLU A 112 -11.59 -7.96 -18.45
C GLU A 112 -11.44 -6.47 -18.77
N CYS A 113 -10.38 -6.11 -19.50
CA CYS A 113 -10.21 -4.75 -19.96
C CYS A 113 -11.17 -4.47 -21.13
N GLY A 114 -12.16 -3.60 -20.93
CA GLY A 114 -13.13 -3.20 -21.96
C GLY A 114 -12.59 -2.25 -23.05
N ILE A 115 -11.29 -1.93 -23.03
CA ILE A 115 -10.70 -1.01 -24.01
C ILE A 115 -10.44 -1.73 -25.34
N SER A 116 -10.93 -1.14 -26.43
CA SER A 116 -10.63 -1.54 -27.80
C SER A 116 -9.89 -0.43 -28.54
N CYS A 117 -9.14 -0.82 -29.56
CA CYS A 117 -8.36 0.10 -30.37
C CYS A 117 -9.28 0.95 -31.25
N GLN A 118 -9.24 2.28 -31.10
CA GLN A 118 -10.05 3.19 -31.90
C GLN A 118 -9.69 3.20 -33.40
N ILE A 119 -8.52 2.67 -33.79
CA ILE A 119 -8.08 2.65 -35.19
C ILE A 119 -8.55 1.39 -35.93
N CYS A 120 -8.50 0.22 -35.29
CA CYS A 120 -8.80 -1.06 -35.97
C CYS A 120 -9.83 -1.93 -35.25
N GLY A 121 -10.40 -1.47 -34.14
CA GLY A 121 -11.42 -2.17 -33.35
C GLY A 121 -10.92 -3.37 -32.53
N ARG A 122 -9.65 -3.79 -32.69
CA ARG A 122 -9.09 -4.96 -31.99
C ARG A 122 -8.75 -4.67 -30.51
N ALA A 123 -8.56 -5.72 -29.73
CA ALA A 123 -8.31 -5.67 -28.29
C ALA A 123 -6.87 -5.26 -27.92
N HIS A 124 -6.48 -4.02 -28.22
CA HIS A 124 -5.20 -3.43 -27.80
C HIS A 124 -5.30 -1.90 -27.67
N ASN A 125 -4.33 -1.30 -26.97
CA ASN A 125 -4.23 0.14 -26.85
C ASN A 125 -3.82 0.76 -28.20
N VAL A 126 -4.39 1.90 -28.56
CA VAL A 126 -4.08 2.61 -29.81
C VAL A 126 -2.58 2.82 -30.05
N LEU A 127 -1.77 2.99 -28.99
CA LEU A 127 -0.31 3.15 -29.08
C LEU A 127 0.42 1.89 -29.55
N LEU A 128 -0.19 0.71 -29.43
CA LEU A 128 0.32 -0.57 -29.89
C LEU A 128 -0.22 -0.95 -31.27
N CYS A 129 -1.05 -0.11 -31.88
CA CYS A 129 -1.69 -0.43 -33.16
C CYS A 129 -0.70 -0.30 -34.32
N PRO A 130 -0.47 -1.37 -35.12
CA PRO A 130 0.36 -1.31 -36.32
C PRO A 130 -0.11 -0.24 -37.32
N SER A 131 -1.43 -0.07 -37.44
CA SER A 131 -2.06 0.89 -38.35
C SER A 131 -1.91 2.36 -37.91
N ARG A 132 -1.45 2.63 -36.68
CA ARG A 132 -1.28 4.01 -36.15
C ARG A 132 -0.25 4.82 -36.94
N GLY A 133 0.80 4.16 -37.46
CA GLY A 133 1.86 4.80 -38.25
C GLY A 133 1.58 4.87 -39.75
N GLY A 134 0.49 4.27 -40.23
CA GLY A 134 0.23 4.09 -41.67
C GLY A 134 -0.10 5.35 -42.46
N ASN A 135 -0.38 6.48 -41.80
CA ASN A 135 -0.80 7.73 -42.45
C ASN A 135 0.22 8.86 -42.45
N ASN A 136 1.43 8.66 -41.95
CA ASN A 136 2.50 9.64 -42.13
C ASN A 136 3.28 9.32 -43.39
N SER A 137 2.67 9.66 -44.53
CA SER A 137 3.41 10.00 -45.74
C SER A 137 4.53 10.93 -45.31
N PHE A 138 5.79 10.47 -45.41
CA PHE A 138 6.96 11.30 -45.27
C PHE A 138 6.85 12.43 -46.29
N LYS A 139 6.24 13.56 -45.92
CA LYS A 139 6.35 14.81 -46.67
C LYS A 139 7.82 15.19 -46.58
N ARG A 140 8.62 14.70 -47.55
CA ARG A 140 9.94 15.23 -47.86
C ARG A 140 9.77 16.75 -47.93
N ARG A 141 10.32 17.48 -46.96
CA ARG A 141 10.48 18.92 -47.09
C ARG A 141 11.41 19.10 -48.29
N LYS A 142 10.86 19.66 -49.37
CA LYS A 142 11.61 20.02 -50.57
C LYS A 142 12.34 21.30 -50.19
N ASN A 143 13.66 21.19 -50.01
CA ASN A 143 14.54 22.34 -50.08
C ASN A 143 14.64 22.80 -51.53
#